data_AF-A0A357G2I7-F1
#
_entry.id   AF-A0A357G2I7-F1
#
_cell.length_a   1.000
_cell.length_b   1.000
_cell.length_c   1.000
_cell.angle_alpha   90.00
_cell.angle_beta   90.00
_cell.angle_gamma   90.00
#
_symmetry.space_group_name_H-M   'P 1'
#
loop_
_entity.id
_entity.type
_entity.pdbx_description
1 polymer ?
#
loop_
_entity_poly.entity_id
_entity_poly.type
_entity_poly.pdbx_seq_one_letter_code
_entity_poly.pdbx_strand_id
1 'polypeptide(L)'
;PERFDVQIVTAGTNAEMLAAQALKLNAKEAVIGDETKLDVLRSKLEGTGIKVSAGTQAVEDAAAAPADFILAGIVGIAGLKPIMKAIGQGTCVGIANKEPLVAAGPLVMAGAKKHGTTLLPIDSEHNAV
;
A
#
# COMPACT_ATOMS: atom_id res chain seq x y z
N PRO A 1 11.44 -12.82 -8.08
CA PRO A 1 10.79 -12.10 -9.19
C PRO A 1 9.67 -12.91 -9.86
N GLU A 2 9.79 -14.23 -9.96
CA GLU A 2 8.85 -15.07 -10.73
C GLU A 2 7.58 -15.52 -9.96
N ARG A 3 7.45 -15.15 -8.68
CA ARG A 3 6.32 -15.60 -7.82
C ARG A 3 5.30 -14.51 -7.50
N PHE A 4 5.61 -13.26 -7.81
CA PHE A 4 4.75 -12.11 -7.51
C PHE A 4 4.75 -11.15 -8.70
N ASP A 5 3.56 -10.69 -9.10
CA ASP A 5 3.36 -9.65 -10.10
C ASP A 5 2.89 -8.38 -9.39
N VAL A 6 3.77 -7.38 -9.31
CA VAL A 6 3.50 -6.14 -8.56
C VAL A 6 2.53 -5.28 -9.36
N GLN A 7 1.28 -5.16 -8.89
CA GLN A 7 0.28 -4.35 -9.58
C GLN A 7 0.46 -2.86 -9.30
N ILE A 8 0.57 -2.49 -8.03
CA ILE A 8 0.52 -1.09 -7.59
C ILE A 8 1.62 -0.85 -6.54
N VAL A 9 2.31 0.28 -6.67
CA VAL A 9 3.25 0.79 -5.65
C VAL A 9 2.83 2.17 -5.19
N THR A 10 2.98 2.45 -3.90
CA THR A 10 2.62 3.75 -3.31
C THR A 10 3.78 4.36 -2.55
N ALA A 11 3.89 5.69 -2.52
CA ALA A 11 4.78 6.40 -1.60
C ALA A 11 4.11 7.66 -1.04
N GLY A 12 4.63 8.18 0.07
CA GLY A 12 4.17 9.46 0.64
C GLY A 12 4.62 10.65 -0.21
N THR A 13 5.92 10.94 -0.22
CA THR A 13 6.48 12.18 -0.81
C THR A 13 7.66 11.95 -1.77
N ASN A 14 8.29 10.76 -1.76
CA ASN A 14 9.49 10.48 -2.53
C ASN A 14 9.16 9.94 -3.94
N ALA A 15 8.77 10.84 -4.85
CA ALA A 15 8.42 10.50 -6.23
C ALA A 15 9.57 9.88 -7.02
N GLU A 16 10.80 10.32 -6.80
CA GLU A 16 11.99 9.79 -7.49
C GLU A 16 12.23 8.31 -7.16
N MET A 17 12.21 7.97 -5.86
CA MET A 17 12.36 6.58 -5.43
C MET A 17 11.16 5.75 -5.86
N LEU A 18 9.94 6.30 -5.80
CA LEU A 18 8.73 5.62 -6.26
C LEU A 18 8.82 5.25 -7.75
N ALA A 19 9.25 6.19 -8.60
CA ALA A 19 9.44 5.93 -10.02
C ALA A 19 10.48 4.82 -10.27
N ALA A 20 11.61 4.88 -9.58
CA ALA A 20 12.64 3.86 -9.68
C ALA A 20 12.14 2.46 -9.25
N GLN A 21 11.34 2.38 -8.19
CA GLN A 21 10.73 1.13 -7.74
C GLN A 21 9.67 0.62 -8.72
N ALA A 22 8.81 1.50 -9.24
CA ALA A 22 7.78 1.15 -10.21
C ALA A 22 8.39 0.53 -11.48
N LEU A 23 9.46 1.14 -12.00
CA LEU A 23 10.23 0.61 -13.13
C LEU A 23 10.89 -0.74 -12.82
N LYS A 24 11.60 -0.83 -11.69
CA LYS A 24 12.30 -2.04 -11.27
C LYS A 24 11.35 -3.23 -11.08
N LEU A 25 10.15 -2.96 -10.57
CA LEU A 25 9.13 -3.97 -10.28
C LEU A 25 8.16 -4.19 -11.44
N ASN A 26 8.29 -3.42 -12.54
CA ASN A 26 7.36 -3.41 -13.66
C ASN A 26 5.89 -3.23 -13.24
N ALA A 27 5.66 -2.30 -12.29
CA ALA A 27 4.35 -2.05 -11.71
C ALA A 27 3.37 -1.49 -12.75
N LYS A 28 2.07 -1.77 -12.59
CA LYS A 28 1.02 -1.21 -13.48
C LYS A 28 0.62 0.20 -13.09
N GLU A 29 0.75 0.54 -11.81
CA GLU A 29 0.41 1.86 -11.28
C GLU A 29 1.38 2.30 -10.17
N ALA A 30 1.69 3.60 -10.16
CA ALA A 30 2.44 4.27 -9.11
C ALA A 30 1.60 5.42 -8.54
N VAL A 31 1.39 5.41 -7.22
CA VAL A 31 0.55 6.38 -6.51
C VAL A 31 1.35 7.18 -5.50
N ILE A 32 1.35 8.50 -5.59
CA ILE A 32 2.05 9.38 -4.64
C ILE A 32 1.05 10.10 -3.74
N GLY A 33 1.20 9.99 -2.41
CA GLY A 33 0.28 10.62 -1.46
C GLY A 33 0.30 12.14 -1.52
N ASP A 34 1.46 12.74 -1.79
CA ASP A 34 1.65 14.19 -1.94
C ASP A 34 1.37 14.63 -3.38
N GLU A 35 0.24 15.32 -3.56
CA GLU A 35 -0.20 15.85 -4.86
C GLU A 35 0.81 16.80 -5.50
N THR A 36 1.62 17.51 -4.70
CA THR A 36 2.64 18.43 -5.22
C THR A 36 3.77 17.71 -5.94
N LYS A 37 3.86 16.38 -5.80
CA LYS A 37 4.88 15.52 -6.41
C LYS A 37 4.39 14.79 -7.66
N LEU A 38 3.13 14.96 -8.04
CA LEU A 38 2.51 14.29 -9.18
C LEU A 38 3.28 14.55 -10.48
N ASP A 39 3.65 15.80 -10.76
CA ASP A 39 4.33 16.17 -12.00
C ASP A 39 5.74 15.56 -12.08
N VAL A 40 6.44 15.49 -10.94
CA VAL A 40 7.74 14.82 -10.85
C VAL A 40 7.60 13.33 -11.17
N LEU A 41 6.61 12.66 -10.56
CA LEU A 41 6.37 11.24 -10.79
C LEU A 41 5.97 10.96 -12.24
N ARG A 42 5.09 11.78 -12.83
CA ARG A 42 4.65 11.67 -14.22
C ARG A 42 5.82 11.82 -15.19
N SER A 43 6.65 12.86 -15.02
CA SER A 43 7.81 13.09 -15.87
C SER A 43 8.79 11.91 -15.85
N LYS A 44 8.96 11.27 -14.68
CA LYS A 44 9.87 10.12 -14.54
C LYS A 44 9.34 8.81 -15.12
N LEU A 45 8.02 8.69 -15.28
CA LEU A 45 7.36 7.50 -15.80
C LEU A 45 6.77 7.71 -17.20
N GLU A 46 7.08 8.82 -17.86
CA GLU A 46 6.62 9.12 -19.20
C GLU A 46 7.05 8.04 -20.21
N GLY A 47 6.14 7.60 -21.07
CA GLY A 47 6.40 6.57 -22.07
C GLY A 47 6.52 5.14 -21.55
N THR A 48 6.43 4.92 -20.24
CA THR A 48 6.58 3.57 -19.63
C THR A 48 5.27 2.76 -19.67
N GLY A 49 4.12 3.42 -19.81
CA GLY A 49 2.80 2.81 -19.70
C GLY A 49 2.31 2.60 -18.26
N ILE A 50 3.12 2.94 -17.24
CA ILE A 50 2.74 2.89 -15.83
C ILE A 50 1.75 4.03 -15.54
N LYS A 51 0.59 3.69 -14.97
CA LYS A 51 -0.42 4.68 -14.56
C LYS A 51 0.10 5.49 -13.38
N VAL A 52 -0.20 6.77 -13.35
CA VAL A 52 0.24 7.68 -12.28
C VAL A 52 -0.94 8.44 -11.71
N SER A 53 -1.14 8.30 -10.40
CA SER A 53 -2.17 9.00 -9.62
C SER A 53 -1.56 9.62 -8.36
N ALA A 54 -2.26 10.58 -7.75
CA ALA A 54 -1.78 11.23 -6.53
C ALA A 54 -2.90 11.60 -5.57
N GLY A 55 -2.51 11.86 -4.32
CA GLY A 55 -3.38 12.29 -3.24
C GLY A 55 -3.81 11.15 -2.33
N THR A 56 -4.30 11.51 -1.15
CA THR A 56 -4.75 10.57 -0.13
C THR A 56 -5.83 9.63 -0.65
N GLN A 57 -6.78 10.15 -1.44
CA GLN A 57 -7.85 9.33 -2.01
C GLN A 57 -7.30 8.27 -2.98
N ALA A 58 -6.32 8.63 -3.82
CA ALA A 58 -5.69 7.69 -4.74
C ALA A 58 -4.96 6.56 -3.98
N VAL A 59 -4.32 6.88 -2.84
CA VAL A 59 -3.68 5.87 -1.98
C VAL A 59 -4.73 4.93 -1.35
N GLU A 60 -5.87 5.46 -0.92
CA GLU A 60 -6.98 4.65 -0.42
C GLU A 60 -7.59 3.75 -1.51
N ASP A 61 -7.73 4.26 -2.72
CA ASP A 61 -8.25 3.53 -3.88
C ASP A 61 -7.26 2.43 -4.32
N ALA A 62 -5.96 2.72 -4.31
CA ALA A 62 -4.90 1.74 -4.53
C ALA A 62 -4.95 0.60 -3.51
N ALA A 63 -5.21 0.90 -2.23
CA ALA A 63 -5.36 -0.12 -1.20
C ALA A 63 -6.67 -0.91 -1.33
N ALA A 64 -7.68 -0.38 -2.01
CA ALA A 64 -8.94 -1.06 -2.31
C ALA A 64 -8.90 -1.85 -3.63
N ALA A 65 -7.86 -1.68 -4.45
CA ALA A 65 -7.73 -2.35 -5.74
C ALA A 65 -7.46 -3.86 -5.55
N PRO A 66 -8.14 -4.75 -6.32
CA PRO A 66 -8.02 -6.19 -6.17
C PRO A 66 -6.57 -6.69 -6.16
N ALA A 67 -6.20 -7.44 -5.11
CA ALA A 67 -4.90 -8.08 -5.00
C ALA A 67 -4.95 -9.37 -4.15
N ASP A 68 -4.11 -10.35 -4.47
CA ASP A 68 -3.95 -11.56 -3.66
C ASP A 68 -3.20 -11.30 -2.35
N PHE A 69 -2.38 -10.23 -2.35
CA PHE A 69 -1.60 -9.83 -1.19
C PHE A 69 -1.37 -8.32 -1.19
N ILE A 70 -1.55 -7.69 -0.02
CA ILE A 70 -1.35 -6.25 0.17
C ILE A 70 -0.36 -6.05 1.32
N LEU A 71 0.73 -5.31 1.07
CA LEU A 71 1.69 -4.93 2.11
C LEU A 71 1.40 -3.53 2.62
N ALA A 72 0.88 -3.42 3.84
CA ALA A 72 0.62 -2.15 4.51
C ALA A 72 1.88 -1.60 5.17
N GLY A 73 2.60 -0.75 4.44
CA GLY A 73 3.85 -0.11 4.88
C GLY A 73 3.74 1.38 5.23
N ILE A 74 2.53 1.97 5.27
CA ILE A 74 2.34 3.37 5.64
C ILE A 74 2.35 3.52 7.16
N VAL A 75 3.26 4.36 7.68
CA VAL A 75 3.45 4.57 9.12
C VAL A 75 2.44 5.59 9.68
N GLY A 76 2.20 5.50 10.99
CA GLY A 76 1.33 6.44 11.71
C GLY A 76 -0.15 6.36 11.31
N ILE A 77 -0.94 7.35 11.74
CA ILE A 77 -2.40 7.35 11.56
C ILE A 77 -2.84 7.39 10.08
N ALA A 78 -1.99 7.93 9.20
CA ALA A 78 -2.25 7.97 7.76
C ALA A 78 -2.41 6.57 7.16
N GLY A 79 -1.78 5.54 7.75
CA GLY A 79 -1.90 4.16 7.30
C GLY A 79 -3.22 3.48 7.66
N LEU A 80 -3.98 4.01 8.63
CA LEU A 80 -5.19 3.35 9.12
C LEU A 80 -6.27 3.22 8.04
N LYS A 81 -6.57 4.30 7.30
CA LYS A 81 -7.60 4.24 6.25
C LYS A 81 -7.22 3.27 5.11
N PRO A 82 -6.01 3.33 4.53
CA PRO A 82 -5.56 2.33 3.56
C PRO A 82 -5.62 0.90 4.09
N ILE A 83 -5.23 0.66 5.35
CA ILE A 83 -5.34 -0.67 5.98
C ILE A 83 -6.80 -1.14 6.02
N MET A 84 -7.73 -0.28 6.45
CA MET A 84 -9.15 -0.64 6.50
C MET A 84 -9.73 -0.90 5.10
N LYS A 85 -9.25 -0.18 4.06
CA LYS A 85 -9.62 -0.43 2.65
C LYS A 85 -9.10 -1.78 2.17
N ALA A 86 -7.84 -2.10 2.44
CA ALA A 86 -7.22 -3.38 2.12
C ALA A 86 -7.92 -4.55 2.81
N ILE A 87 -8.27 -4.38 4.09
CA ILE A 87 -9.05 -5.35 4.86
C ILE A 87 -10.40 -5.61 4.21
N GLY A 88 -11.07 -4.58 3.70
CA GLY A 88 -12.38 -4.71 3.03
C GLY A 88 -12.40 -5.72 1.88
N GLN A 89 -11.24 -6.02 1.27
CA GLN A 89 -11.13 -7.00 0.19
C GLN A 89 -11.25 -8.46 0.65
N GLY A 90 -11.01 -8.76 1.94
CA GLY A 90 -11.03 -10.13 2.45
C GLY A 90 -9.83 -10.98 2.02
N THR A 91 -8.77 -10.37 1.50
CA THR A 91 -7.54 -11.04 1.04
C THR A 91 -6.48 -11.13 2.14
N CYS A 92 -5.23 -11.46 1.79
CA CYS A 92 -4.11 -11.42 2.72
C CYS A 92 -3.50 -10.00 2.81
N VAL A 93 -3.39 -9.47 4.03
CA VAL A 93 -2.78 -8.15 4.30
C VAL A 93 -1.61 -8.31 5.27
N GLY A 94 -0.40 -8.01 4.79
CA GLY A 94 0.81 -7.93 5.61
C GLY A 94 0.89 -6.58 6.31
N ILE A 95 0.96 -6.56 7.63
CA ILE A 95 1.10 -5.34 8.44
C ILE A 95 2.57 -5.17 8.80
N ALA A 96 3.21 -4.16 8.21
CA ALA A 96 4.63 -3.85 8.44
C ALA A 96 4.85 -2.80 9.53
N ASN A 97 3.79 -2.13 10.00
CA ASN A 97 3.87 -1.06 11.00
C ASN A 97 2.90 -1.31 12.16
N LYS A 98 3.37 -1.12 13.39
CA LYS A 98 2.60 -1.39 14.61
C LYS A 98 1.66 -0.25 15.03
N GLU A 99 1.92 0.99 14.62
CA GLU A 99 1.16 2.15 15.11
C GLU A 99 -0.35 2.10 14.81
N PRO A 100 -0.80 1.69 13.60
CA PRO A 100 -2.24 1.55 13.33
C PRO A 100 -2.91 0.47 14.18
N LEU A 101 -2.20 -0.62 14.49
CA LEU A 101 -2.68 -1.68 15.38
C LEU A 101 -2.68 -1.26 16.84
N VAL A 102 -1.72 -0.46 17.29
CA VAL A 102 -1.70 0.08 18.66
C VAL A 102 -2.84 1.07 18.85
N ALA A 103 -3.07 1.96 17.87
CA ALA A 103 -4.10 2.99 17.96
C ALA A 103 -5.53 2.46 17.74
N ALA A 104 -5.70 1.49 16.84
CA ALA A 104 -7.01 1.03 16.38
C ALA A 104 -7.10 -0.50 16.23
N GLY A 105 -6.31 -1.26 17.00
CA GLY A 105 -6.24 -2.72 16.96
C GLY A 105 -7.60 -3.42 16.99
N PRO A 106 -8.50 -3.10 17.93
CA PRO A 106 -9.84 -3.71 17.95
C PRO A 106 -10.64 -3.47 16.67
N LEU A 107 -10.52 -2.29 16.06
CA LEU A 107 -11.20 -1.96 14.80
C LEU A 107 -10.63 -2.77 13.63
N VAL A 108 -9.30 -2.85 13.55
CA VAL A 108 -8.58 -3.61 12.51
C VAL A 108 -8.92 -5.10 12.61
N MET A 109 -8.86 -5.67 13.82
CA MET A 109 -9.19 -7.08 14.06
C MET A 109 -10.66 -7.39 13.78
N ALA A 110 -11.58 -6.50 14.17
CA ALA A 110 -13.00 -6.65 13.86
C ALA A 110 -13.27 -6.59 12.35
N GLY A 111 -12.61 -5.67 11.64
CA GLY A 111 -12.65 -5.57 10.18
C GLY A 111 -12.16 -6.84 9.50
N ALA A 112 -10.98 -7.33 9.89
CA ALA A 112 -10.40 -8.54 9.32
C ALA A 112 -11.31 -9.75 9.53
N LYS A 113 -11.84 -9.94 10.75
CA LYS A 113 -12.80 -11.00 11.05
C LYS A 113 -14.08 -10.87 10.21
N LYS A 114 -14.60 -9.65 10.03
CA LYS A 114 -15.82 -9.40 9.25
C LYS A 114 -15.65 -9.74 7.78
N HIS A 115 -14.48 -9.44 7.20
CA HIS A 115 -14.22 -9.59 5.77
C HIS A 115 -13.50 -10.90 5.42
N GLY A 116 -13.11 -11.71 6.41
CA GLY A 116 -12.33 -12.94 6.18
C GLY A 116 -10.87 -12.67 5.83
N THR A 117 -10.38 -11.46 6.07
CA THR A 117 -9.01 -11.02 5.77
C THR A 117 -8.01 -11.75 6.65
N THR A 118 -6.95 -12.28 6.05
CA THR A 118 -5.81 -12.80 6.80
C THR A 118 -4.84 -11.65 7.08
N LEU A 119 -4.58 -11.37 8.36
CA LEU A 119 -3.56 -10.39 8.76
C LEU A 119 -2.25 -11.12 9.06
N LEU A 120 -1.17 -10.73 8.40
CA LEU A 120 0.17 -11.26 8.65
C LEU A 120 1.05 -10.19 9.31
N PRO A 121 1.61 -10.44 10.51
CA PRO A 121 2.60 -9.53 11.08
C PRO A 121 3.91 -9.65 10.28
N ILE A 122 4.34 -8.54 9.67
CA ILE A 122 5.62 -8.49 8.92
C ILE A 122 6.72 -7.86 9.76
N ASP A 123 6.36 -7.00 10.73
CA ASP A 123 7.34 -6.36 11.61
C ASP A 123 8.05 -7.40 12.50
N SER A 124 9.37 -7.23 12.57
CA SER A 124 10.35 -8.18 13.11
C SER A 124 10.16 -8.54 14.59
N GLU A 125 9.50 -7.68 15.38
CA GLU A 125 9.20 -7.96 16.78
C GLU A 125 8.12 -9.05 16.97
N HIS A 126 7.24 -9.26 15.99
CA HIS A 126 6.10 -10.18 16.08
C HIS A 126 6.27 -11.45 15.24
N ASN A 127 7.28 -11.51 14.37
CA ASN A 127 7.55 -12.66 13.50
C ASN A 127 8.43 -13.75 14.17
N ALA A 128 8.59 -13.66 15.50
CA ALA A 128 9.36 -14.60 16.31
C ALA A 128 8.50 -15.65 17.04
N VAL A 129 7.17 -15.69 16.81
CA VAL A 129 6.26 -16.59 17.54
C VAL A 129 5.32 -17.34 16.61
#